data_AF-A0A8C9UX95-F1
#
_entry.id   AF-A0A8C9UX95-F1
#
_cell.length_a   1.000
_cell.length_b   1.000
_cell.length_c   1.000
_cell.angle_alpha   90.00
_cell.angle_beta   90.00
_cell.angle_gamma   90.00
#
_symmetry.space_group_name_H-M   'P 1'
#
loop_
_entity.id
_entity.type
_entity.pdbx_description
1 polymer ?
#
loop_
_entity_poly.entity_id
_entity_poly.type
_entity_poly.pdbx_seq_one_letter_code
_entity_poly.pdbx_strand_id
1 'polypeptide(L)'
;PEKMDHDQQQLRNLRDFLLVYNRMTEICFQRCTSNMNYRNLTMDEEKCVDSCAGKLIRSNHRLMGTYVQLMPRIVQKRSSQFTGQSTFLPSPMVMNSGS
;
A
#
# COMPACT_ATOMS: atom_id res chain seq x y z
N PRO A 1 -23.67 -8.48 -13.10
CA PRO A 1 -23.19 -7.25 -12.42
C PRO A 1 -22.05 -7.56 -11.42
N GLU A 2 -22.12 -8.68 -10.68
CA GLU A 2 -21.09 -9.08 -9.69
C GLU A 2 -19.70 -9.39 -10.27
N LYS A 3 -19.60 -9.95 -11.47
CA LYS A 3 -18.30 -10.33 -12.07
C LYS A 3 -17.35 -9.14 -12.27
N MET A 4 -17.89 -7.98 -12.65
CA MET A 4 -17.11 -6.77 -12.94
C MET A 4 -16.46 -6.19 -11.67
N ASP A 5 -17.11 -6.31 -10.51
CA ASP A 5 -16.59 -5.79 -9.24
C ASP A 5 -15.40 -6.62 -8.73
N HIS A 6 -15.52 -7.96 -8.83
CA HIS A 6 -14.46 -8.89 -8.47
C HIS A 6 -13.21 -8.69 -9.33
N ASP A 7 -13.36 -8.59 -10.65
CA ASP A 7 -12.24 -8.36 -11.57
C ASP A 7 -11.54 -7.03 -11.27
N GLN A 8 -12.31 -5.99 -10.93
CA GLN A 8 -11.75 -4.69 -10.55
C GLN A 8 -10.96 -4.77 -9.24
N GLN A 9 -11.43 -5.54 -8.25
CA GLN A 9 -10.68 -5.77 -7.00
C GLN A 9 -9.37 -6.53 -7.25
N GLN A 10 -9.38 -7.55 -8.11
CA GLN A 10 -8.17 -8.27 -8.47
C GLN A 10 -7.14 -7.37 -9.17
N LEU A 11 -7.61 -6.51 -10.08
CA LEU A 11 -6.75 -5.52 -10.74
C LEU A 11 -6.17 -4.50 -9.76
N ARG A 12 -6.94 -4.06 -8.76
CA ARG A 12 -6.42 -3.20 -7.67
C ARG A 12 -5.31 -3.90 -6.89
N ASN A 13 -5.55 -5.13 -6.45
CA ASN A 13 -4.56 -5.91 -5.69
C ASN A 13 -3.26 -6.12 -6.49
N LEU A 14 -3.37 -6.43 -7.79
CA LEU A 14 -2.21 -6.58 -8.66
C LEU A 14 -1.45 -5.26 -8.80
N ARG A 15 -2.16 -4.14 -9.00
CA ARG A 15 -1.54 -2.82 -9.10
C ARG A 15 -0.78 -2.47 -7.83
N ASP A 16 -1.38 -2.71 -6.67
CA ASP A 16 -0.76 -2.43 -5.38
C ASP A 16 0.49 -3.30 -5.15
N PHE A 17 0.42 -4.58 -5.52
CA PHE A 17 1.59 -5.47 -5.51
C PHE A 17 2.72 -4.94 -6.40
N LEU A 18 2.41 -4.53 -7.63
CA LEU A 18 3.41 -4.01 -8.56
C LEU A 18 4.04 -2.70 -8.07
N LEU A 19 3.27 -1.83 -7.40
CA LEU A 19 3.81 -0.62 -6.80
C LEU A 19 4.82 -0.94 -5.68
N VAL A 20 4.50 -1.89 -4.80
CA VAL A 20 5.42 -2.34 -3.75
C VAL A 20 6.65 -3.03 -4.34
N TYR A 21 6.45 -3.88 -5.35
CA TYR A 21 7.54 -4.56 -6.05
C TYR A 21 8.51 -3.55 -6.69
N ASN A 22 8.00 -2.60 -7.47
CA ASN A 22 8.84 -1.59 -8.14
C ASN A 22 9.60 -0.71 -7.13
N ARG A 23 8.98 -0.38 -6.00
CA ARG A 23 9.66 0.37 -4.95
C ARG A 23 10.75 -0.47 -4.27
N MET A 24 10.48 -1.75 -4.05
CA MET A 24 11.46 -2.68 -3.46
C MET A 24 12.67 -2.86 -4.37
N THR A 25 12.47 -3.04 -5.68
CA THR A 25 13.55 -3.21 -6.64
C THR A 25 14.44 -1.97 -6.71
N GLU A 26 13.85 -0.77 -6.74
CA GLU A 26 14.59 0.49 -6.71
C GLU A 26 15.48 0.60 -5.45
N ILE A 27 14.90 0.36 -4.27
CA ILE A 27 15.62 0.47 -2.99
C ILE A 27 16.77 -0.54 -2.92
N CYS A 28 16.51 -1.80 -3.28
CA CYS A 28 17.54 -2.83 -3.17
C CYS A 28 18.63 -2.65 -4.21
N PHE A 29 18.31 -2.15 -5.42
CA PHE A 29 19.33 -1.76 -6.40
C PHE A 29 20.20 -0.63 -5.82
N GLN A 30 19.62 0.49 -5.42
CA GLN A 30 20.36 1.65 -4.88
C GLN A 30 21.26 1.31 -3.67
N ARG A 31 20.92 0.29 -2.88
CA ARG A 31 21.68 -0.10 -1.68
C ARG A 31 22.65 -1.24 -1.89
N CYS A 32 22.37 -2.18 -2.78
CA CYS A 32 23.13 -3.40 -2.91
C CYS A 32 23.97 -3.45 -4.19
N THR A 33 23.60 -2.77 -5.27
CA THR A 33 24.42 -2.76 -6.50
C THR A 33 25.39 -1.58 -6.46
N SER A 34 26.63 -1.88 -6.10
CA SER A 34 27.69 -0.88 -5.93
C SER A 34 28.84 -1.06 -6.91
N ASN A 35 29.02 -2.29 -7.42
CA ASN A 35 30.08 -2.62 -8.36
C ASN A 35 29.52 -2.75 -9.78
N MET A 36 29.77 -1.74 -10.61
CA MET A 36 29.32 -1.72 -12.01
C MET A 36 30.40 -2.17 -13.02
N ASN A 37 31.47 -2.80 -12.54
CA ASN A 37 32.56 -3.25 -13.42
C ASN A 37 32.21 -4.51 -14.23
N TYR A 38 31.19 -5.26 -13.80
CA TYR A 38 30.75 -6.50 -14.45
C TYR A 38 29.24 -6.51 -14.66
N ARG A 39 28.78 -7.29 -15.63
CA ARG A 39 27.35 -7.42 -15.94
C ARG A 39 26.57 -8.24 -14.90
N ASN A 40 27.26 -9.15 -14.21
CA ASN A 40 26.65 -10.04 -13.22
C ASN A 40 26.89 -9.51 -11.81
N LEU A 41 25.94 -9.76 -10.91
CA LEU A 41 26.07 -9.48 -9.49
C LEU A 41 27.23 -10.28 -8.90
N THR A 42 27.97 -9.66 -7.99
CA THR A 42 28.93 -10.39 -7.15
C THR A 42 28.20 -11.16 -6.04
N MET A 43 28.88 -12.14 -5.44
CA MET A 43 28.32 -12.95 -4.34
C MET A 43 27.84 -12.11 -3.15
N ASP A 44 28.49 -10.98 -2.88
CA ASP A 44 28.12 -10.09 -1.77
C ASP A 44 26.88 -9.25 -2.11
N GLU A 45 26.77 -8.80 -3.36
CA GLU A 45 25.59 -8.06 -3.83
C GLU A 45 24.36 -8.98 -3.89
N GLU A 46 24.51 -10.23 -4.31
CA GLU A 46 23.44 -11.24 -4.30
C GLU A 46 22.91 -11.47 -2.87
N LYS A 47 23.80 -11.74 -1.91
CA LYS A 47 23.43 -11.87 -0.49
C LYS A 47 22.77 -10.61 0.07
N CYS A 48 23.23 -9.43 -0.36
CA CYS A 48 22.63 -8.15 0.03
C CYS A 48 21.20 -8.02 -0.50
N VAL A 49 20.96 -8.32 -1.78
CA VAL A 49 19.64 -8.22 -2.41
C VAL A 49 18.65 -9.16 -1.73
N ASP A 50 19.03 -10.42 -1.45
CA ASP A 50 18.18 -11.38 -0.73
C ASP A 50 17.81 -10.88 0.66
N SER A 51 18.81 -10.38 1.39
CA SER A 51 18.60 -9.80 2.71
C SER A 51 17.73 -8.54 2.66
N CYS A 52 17.90 -7.69 1.65
CA CYS A 52 17.14 -6.46 1.43
C CYS A 52 15.68 -6.76 1.16
N ALA A 53 15.39 -7.63 0.18
CA ALA A 53 14.04 -8.04 -0.17
C ALA A 53 13.33 -8.68 1.03
N GLY A 54 14.00 -9.63 1.71
CA GLY A 54 13.44 -10.27 2.90
C GLY A 54 13.13 -9.28 4.03
N LYS A 55 14.01 -8.30 4.28
CA LYS A 55 13.77 -7.24 5.27
C LYS A 55 12.61 -6.34 4.87
N LEU A 56 12.51 -5.95 3.60
CA LEU A 56 11.48 -5.04 3.11
C LEU A 56 10.11 -5.70 3.13
N ILE A 57 10.00 -6.98 2.72
CA ILE A 57 8.75 -7.76 2.81
C ILE A 57 8.26 -7.87 4.26
N ARG A 58 9.14 -8.28 5.18
CA ARG A 58 8.77 -8.40 6.61
C ARG A 58 8.36 -7.06 7.21
N SER A 59 9.10 -6.01 6.88
CA SER A 59 8.80 -4.64 7.32
C SER A 59 7.45 -4.17 6.78
N ASN A 60 7.20 -4.37 5.49
CA ASN A 60 5.95 -3.99 4.84
C ASN A 60 4.76 -4.72 5.47
N HIS A 61 4.87 -6.03 5.72
CA HIS A 61 3.81 -6.79 6.38
C HIS A 61 3.51 -6.28 7.79
N ARG A 62 4.55 -5.99 8.58
CA ARG A 62 4.39 -5.42 9.93
C ARG A 62 3.70 -4.05 9.89
N LEU A 63 4.14 -3.17 8.99
CA LEU A 63 3.54 -1.84 8.82
C LEU A 63 2.08 -1.92 8.38
N MET A 64 1.76 -2.78 7.42
CA MET A 64 0.38 -2.98 6.96
C MET A 64 -0.51 -3.55 8.07
N GLY A 65 0.00 -4.49 8.87
CA GLY A 65 -0.73 -5.01 10.03
C GLY A 65 -1.10 -3.89 11.03
N THR A 66 -0.15 -3.03 11.37
CA THR A 66 -0.41 -1.88 12.25
C THR A 66 -1.34 -0.84 11.59
N TYR A 67 -1.16 -0.59 10.30
CA TYR A 67 -1.98 0.35 9.53
C TYR A 67 -3.46 -0.05 9.55
N VAL A 68 -3.76 -1.32 9.26
CA VAL A 68 -5.13 -1.86 9.29
C VAL A 68 -5.77 -1.75 10.67
N GLN A 69 -4.99 -1.91 11.74
CA GLN A 69 -5.49 -1.75 13.11
C GLN A 69 -5.81 -0.29 13.47
N LEU A 70 -4.99 0.66 13.01
CA LEU A 70 -5.10 2.07 13.40
C LEU A 70 -6.05 2.87 12.50
N MET A 71 -6.12 2.56 11.21
CA MET A 71 -6.86 3.36 10.24
C MET A 71 -8.35 3.54 10.56
N PRO A 72 -9.10 2.52 11.01
CA PRO A 72 -10.51 2.71 11.35
C PRO A 72 -10.72 3.81 12.40
N ARG A 73 -9.85 3.88 13.42
CA ARG A 73 -9.91 4.91 14.47
C ARG A 73 -9.59 6.30 13.92
N ILE A 74 -8.60 6.39 13.03
CA ILE A 74 -8.21 7.65 12.38
C ILE A 74 -9.37 8.16 11.50
N VAL A 75 -9.98 7.28 10.70
CA VAL A 75 -11.11 7.60 9.83
C VAL A 75 -12.33 8.02 10.65
N GLN A 76 -12.65 7.30 11.74
CA GLN A 76 -13.77 7.65 12.62
C GLN A 76 -13.59 9.04 13.25
N LYS A 77 -12.39 9.36 13.75
CA LYS A 77 -12.08 10.68 14.31
C LYS A 77 -12.13 11.79 13.25
N ARG A 78 -11.70 11.50 12.01
CA ARG A 78 -11.81 12.45 10.90
C ARG A 78 -13.27 12.70 10.51
N SER A 79 -14.11 11.66 10.54
CA SER A 79 -15.54 11.78 10.27
C SER A 79 -16.28 12.63 11.31
N SER A 80 -15.90 12.54 12.60
CA SER A 80 -16.52 13.34 13.66
C SER A 80 -16.04 14.79 13.70
N GLN A 81 -14.88 15.10 13.12
CA GLN A 81 -14.39 16.48 12.96
C GLN A 81 -14.94 17.16 11.70
N PHE A 82 -15.34 16.38 10.68
CA PHE A 82 -15.88 16.88 9.41
C PHE A 82 -17.28 17.53 9.53
N THR A 83 -18.01 17.28 10.63
CA THR A 83 -19.28 17.96 10.91
C THR A 83 -19.09 19.40 11.42
N GLY A 84 -17.86 19.88 11.58
CA GLY A 84 -17.52 21.23 12.09
C GLY A 84 -16.98 22.25 11.08
N GLN A 85 -16.87 21.93 9.79
CA GLN A 85 -16.42 22.91 8.78
C GLN A 85 -17.19 22.73 7.46
N SER A 86 -18.14 23.64 7.25
CA SER A 86 -18.91 23.80 6.02
C SER A 86 -17.99 24.13 4.85
N THR A 87 -17.71 23.18 3.95
CA THR A 87 -17.72 23.37 2.49
C THR A 87 -17.27 22.09 1.75
N PHE A 88 -18.12 21.67 0.80
CA PHE A 88 -17.93 20.70 -0.28
C PHE A 88 -17.68 19.21 0.06
N LEU A 89 -18.78 18.44 0.12
CA LEU A 89 -19.09 17.28 -0.75
C LEU A 89 -20.61 16.99 -0.64
N PRO A 90 -21.24 16.40 -1.67
CA PRO A 90 -22.67 16.57 -1.97
C PRO A 90 -23.58 15.84 -0.97
N SER A 91 -24.74 16.46 -0.72
CA SER A 91 -25.71 16.09 0.32
C SER A 91 -26.17 14.61 0.31
N PRO A 92 -26.51 14.07 1.49
CA PRO A 92 -27.15 12.77 1.62
C PRO A 92 -28.64 12.88 1.27
N MET A 93 -29.14 12.05 0.35
CA MET A 93 -30.58 11.82 0.28
C MET A 93 -30.99 10.78 1.33
N VAL A 94 -31.41 11.33 2.49
CA VAL A 94 -32.52 10.91 3.34
C VAL A 94 -32.82 9.41 3.45
N MET A 95 -32.50 8.86 4.63
CA MET A 95 -33.25 7.76 5.23
C MET A 95 -34.72 8.17 5.34
N ASN A 96 -35.61 7.51 4.62
CA ASN A 96 -37.05 7.65 4.82
C ASN A 96 -37.49 6.78 6.01
N SER A 97 -37.92 7.43 7.08
CA SER A 97 -38.61 6.83 8.22
C SER A 97 -40.12 6.99 8.04
N GLY A 98 -40.83 5.86 8.00
CA GLY A 98 -42.18 5.63 8.53
C GLY A 98 -43.28 6.68 8.30
N SER A 99 -44.30 6.27 7.54
CA SER A 99 -45.71 6.26 7.96
C SER A 99 -46.41 5.11 7.26
#